data_AF-C1BSH4-F1
#
_entry.id   AF-C1BSH4-F1
#
_cell.length_a   1.000
_cell.length_b   1.000
_cell.length_c   1.000
_cell.angle_alpha   90.00
_cell.angle_beta   90.00
_cell.angle_gamma   90.00
#
_symmetry.space_group_name_H-M   'P 1'
#
loop_
_entity.id
_entity.type
_entity.pdbx_description
1 polymer ?
#
loop_
_entity_poly.entity_id
_entity_poly.type
_entity_poly.pdbx_seq_one_letter_code
_entity_poly.pdbx_strand_id
1 'polypeptide(L)'
;MVIVARGRIIIHFPIPSQNYEYKAKLQQWIKGNITICSRSVFVFDEIDKMPPHVIDGIKPFLDFHEDVDSIDCRKAIFIFISNTGGKKINEEVYKYLSEGKKREDITYGDLESLVSRGAFNEEGGLKKSNIMEYQLVDYYIPFLPLERKHVRMCIEKELRDRNEHLPESKIIEILNSLIYWPDETNGTLCVSGCKTFNKHIDMHVIDEL
;
A
#
# COMPACT_ATOMS: atom_id res chain seq x y z
N MET A 1 -13.59 11.24 -15.17
CA MET A 1 -12.54 10.84 -14.21
C MET A 1 -11.61 9.91 -14.96
N VAL A 2 -10.32 10.22 -15.02
CA VAL A 2 -9.32 9.36 -15.67
C VAL A 2 -8.39 8.82 -14.57
N ILE A 3 -8.25 7.50 -14.47
CA ILE A 3 -7.28 6.88 -13.58
C ILE A 3 -5.96 6.79 -14.33
N VAL A 4 -4.96 7.50 -13.83
CA VAL A 4 -3.61 7.51 -14.38
C VAL A 4 -2.70 6.84 -13.37
N ALA A 5 -2.49 5.53 -13.57
CA ALA A 5 -1.60 4.76 -12.72
C ALA A 5 -0.21 4.71 -13.34
N ARG A 6 0.82 5.02 -12.56
CA ARG A 6 2.15 4.48 -12.82
C ARG A 6 2.29 3.19 -12.01
N GLY A 7 2.65 2.11 -12.68
CA GLY A 7 2.94 0.83 -12.03
C GLY A 7 4.19 0.93 -11.15
N ARG A 8 4.72 -0.23 -10.74
CA ARG A 8 5.86 -0.36 -9.80
C ARG A 8 6.93 0.72 -10.02
N ILE A 9 7.12 1.63 -9.07
CA ILE A 9 8.03 2.77 -9.19
C ILE A 9 9.47 2.36 -9.59
N ILE A 10 9.92 1.17 -9.17
CA ILE A 10 11.23 0.61 -9.53
C ILE A 10 11.44 0.48 -11.05
N ILE A 11 10.40 0.16 -11.83
CA ILE A 11 10.52 0.05 -13.30
C ILE A 11 10.60 1.41 -13.99
N HIS A 12 10.16 2.48 -13.32
CA HIS A 12 10.13 3.82 -13.89
C HIS A 12 11.36 4.66 -13.52
N PHE A 13 12.12 4.27 -12.49
CA PHE A 13 13.28 5.00 -11.99
C PHE A 13 14.50 4.07 -11.71
N PRO A 14 14.98 3.31 -12.71
CA PRO A 14 16.01 2.28 -12.49
C PRO A 14 17.42 2.83 -12.22
N ILE A 15 17.72 4.08 -12.60
CA ILE A 15 19.07 4.66 -12.52
C ILE A 15 19.08 5.81 -11.51
N PRO A 16 19.65 5.64 -10.29
CA PRO A 16 19.64 6.66 -9.25
C PRO A 16 20.29 8.00 -9.61
N SER A 17 21.18 8.05 -10.61
CA SER A 17 21.83 9.29 -11.06
C SER A 17 20.97 10.16 -11.99
N GLN A 18 19.85 9.65 -12.49
CA GLN A 18 18.97 10.37 -13.44
C GLN A 18 17.83 11.16 -12.76
N ASN A 19 17.97 11.49 -11.46
CA ASN A 19 16.91 12.11 -10.66
C ASN A 19 16.30 13.38 -11.30
N TYR A 20 17.11 14.23 -11.93
CA TYR A 20 16.61 15.45 -12.59
C TYR A 20 15.71 15.14 -13.80
N GLU A 21 16.10 14.18 -14.63
CA GLU A 21 15.31 13.76 -15.80
C GLU A 21 14.01 13.09 -15.36
N TYR A 22 14.09 12.24 -14.34
CA TYR A 22 12.93 11.57 -13.76
C TYR A 22 11.93 12.53 -13.15
N LYS A 23 12.42 13.55 -12.43
CA LYS A 23 11.60 14.63 -11.90
C LYS A 23 10.90 15.40 -13.03
N ALA A 24 11.63 15.79 -14.07
CA ALA A 24 11.07 16.53 -15.21
C ALA A 24 10.01 15.71 -15.96
N LYS A 25 10.29 14.43 -16.25
CA LYS A 25 9.34 13.52 -16.90
C LYS A 25 8.08 13.32 -16.05
N LEU A 26 8.21 13.21 -14.73
CA LEU A 26 7.08 13.09 -13.83
C LEU A 26 6.21 14.34 -13.87
N GLN A 27 6.82 15.52 -13.77
CA GLN A 27 6.11 16.79 -13.83
C GLN A 27 5.37 16.97 -15.15
N GLN A 28 6.03 16.68 -16.28
CA GLN A 28 5.41 16.75 -17.60
C GLN A 28 4.22 15.79 -17.74
N TRP A 29 4.35 14.57 -17.20
CA TRP A 29 3.28 13.58 -17.23
C TRP A 29 2.06 14.02 -16.40
N ILE A 30 2.26 14.56 -15.20
CA ILE A 30 1.16 15.10 -14.39
C ILE A 30 0.48 16.25 -15.14
N LYS A 31 1.25 17.24 -15.59
CA LYS A 31 0.74 18.41 -16.33
C LYS A 31 -0.08 17.99 -17.55
N GLY A 32 0.46 17.11 -18.39
CA GLY A 32 -0.22 16.64 -19.59
C GLY A 32 -1.57 15.99 -19.30
N ASN A 33 -1.66 15.17 -18.25
CA ASN A 33 -2.92 14.53 -17.87
C ASN A 33 -3.93 15.51 -17.26
N ILE A 34 -3.48 16.48 -16.45
CA ILE A 34 -4.37 17.49 -15.87
C ILE A 34 -4.94 18.41 -16.96
N THR A 35 -4.12 18.80 -17.95
CA THR A 35 -4.59 19.60 -19.10
C THR A 35 -5.67 18.88 -19.90
N ILE A 36 -5.60 17.54 -20.00
CA ILE A 36 -6.63 16.73 -20.64
C ILE A 36 -7.87 16.59 -19.73
N CYS A 37 -7.66 16.32 -18.45
CA CYS A 37 -8.73 16.13 -17.47
C CYS A 37 -8.31 16.64 -16.09
N SER A 38 -8.92 17.74 -15.65
CA SER A 38 -8.69 18.33 -14.31
C SER A 38 -9.11 17.42 -13.15
N ARG A 39 -9.97 16.42 -13.40
CA ARG A 39 -10.40 15.39 -12.45
C ARG A 39 -9.67 14.05 -12.68
N SER A 40 -8.35 14.13 -12.83
CA SER A 40 -7.49 12.96 -12.95
C SER A 40 -7.17 12.38 -11.56
N VAL A 41 -7.05 11.06 -11.49
CA VAL A 41 -6.60 10.33 -10.28
C VAL A 41 -5.21 9.78 -10.56
N PHE A 42 -4.23 10.21 -9.78
CA PHE A 42 -2.84 9.76 -9.86
C PHE A 42 -2.55 8.75 -8.76
N VAL A 43 -2.14 7.54 -9.14
CA VAL A 43 -1.77 6.47 -8.19
C VAL A 43 -0.28 6.20 -8.28
N PHE A 44 0.40 6.30 -7.14
CA PHE A 44 1.83 6.02 -6.98
C PHE A 44 2.01 4.82 -6.06
N ASP A 45 2.33 3.68 -6.65
CA ASP A 45 2.53 2.42 -5.93
C ASP A 45 4.00 2.23 -5.52
N GLU A 46 4.23 1.74 -4.30
CA GLU A 46 5.55 1.60 -3.67
C GLU A 46 6.33 2.91 -3.56
N ILE A 47 5.69 4.00 -3.12
CA ILE A 47 6.32 5.33 -3.03
C ILE A 47 7.52 5.37 -2.06
N ASP A 48 7.59 4.45 -1.10
CA ASP A 48 8.76 4.25 -0.24
C ASP A 48 10.03 3.86 -1.00
N LYS A 49 9.90 3.34 -2.23
CA LYS A 49 11.04 2.99 -3.08
C LYS A 49 11.40 4.08 -4.09
N MET A 50 10.66 5.18 -4.12
CA MET A 50 10.91 6.27 -5.05
C MET A 50 12.10 7.11 -4.57
N PRO A 51 13.02 7.53 -5.46
CA PRO A 51 14.14 8.38 -5.04
C PRO A 51 13.61 9.72 -4.45
N PRO A 52 14.11 10.18 -3.29
CA PRO A 52 13.57 11.37 -2.60
C PRO A 52 13.45 12.62 -3.49
N HIS A 53 14.47 12.91 -4.29
CA HIS A 53 14.47 14.06 -5.20
C HIS A 53 13.40 14.00 -6.31
N VAL A 54 12.91 12.81 -6.65
CA VAL A 54 11.86 12.62 -7.66
C VAL A 54 10.49 12.86 -7.03
N ILE A 55 10.27 12.42 -5.78
CA ILE A 55 9.04 12.70 -5.02
C ILE A 55 8.82 14.21 -4.88
N ASP A 56 9.89 14.97 -4.65
CA ASP A 56 9.83 16.44 -4.57
C ASP A 56 9.31 17.09 -5.87
N GLY A 57 9.34 16.37 -7.00
CA GLY A 57 8.70 16.81 -8.25
C GLY A 57 7.18 16.88 -8.19
N ILE A 58 6.56 16.12 -7.27
CA ILE A 58 5.11 16.06 -7.06
C ILE A 58 4.63 17.25 -6.23
N LYS A 59 5.47 17.73 -5.29
CA LYS A 59 5.15 18.81 -4.34
C LYS A 59 4.34 19.96 -4.95
N PRO A 60 4.74 20.55 -6.10
CA PRO A 60 4.02 21.70 -6.65
C PRO A 60 2.55 21.41 -6.97
N PHE A 61 2.21 20.17 -7.32
CA PHE A 61 0.83 19.79 -7.67
C PHE A 61 -0.06 19.43 -6.48
N LEU A 62 0.54 19.30 -5.29
CA LEU A 62 -0.17 19.07 -4.02
C LEU A 62 -0.34 20.37 -3.24
N ASP A 63 0.65 21.28 -3.37
CA ASP A 63 0.64 22.57 -2.70
C ASP A 63 -0.50 23.44 -3.22
N PHE A 64 -1.23 24.12 -2.34
CA PHE A 64 -2.45 24.88 -2.67
C PHE A 64 -2.19 26.17 -3.47
N HIS A 65 -1.00 26.32 -4.06
CA HIS A 65 -0.64 27.48 -4.85
C HIS A 65 -1.33 27.46 -6.22
N GLU A 66 -1.96 28.59 -6.56
CA GLU A 66 -2.85 28.71 -7.73
C GLU A 66 -2.13 28.65 -9.08
N ASP A 67 -0.79 28.59 -9.14
CA ASP A 67 -0.07 28.65 -10.41
C ASP A 67 1.24 27.81 -10.40
N VAL A 68 1.11 26.48 -10.50
CA VAL A 68 2.17 25.70 -11.17
C VAL A 68 1.89 25.76 -12.67
N ASP A 69 2.51 26.72 -13.35
CA ASP A 69 2.33 26.95 -14.80
C ASP A 69 0.85 27.12 -15.20
N SER A 70 0.03 27.77 -14.36
CA SER A 70 -1.40 28.05 -14.60
C SER A 70 -2.31 26.81 -14.74
N ILE A 71 -1.95 25.70 -14.08
CA ILE A 71 -2.73 24.46 -14.07
C ILE A 71 -3.42 24.28 -12.72
N ASP A 72 -4.75 24.26 -12.71
CA ASP A 72 -5.56 24.00 -11.51
C ASP A 72 -5.57 22.50 -11.16
N CYS A 73 -4.78 22.13 -10.16
CA CYS A 73 -4.65 20.76 -9.66
C CYS A 73 -5.63 20.43 -8.53
N ARG A 74 -6.45 21.37 -8.05
CA ARG A 74 -7.31 21.22 -6.85
C ARG A 74 -8.41 20.17 -7.00
N LYS A 75 -8.72 19.77 -8.25
CA LYS A 75 -9.72 18.76 -8.58
C LYS A 75 -9.12 17.37 -8.83
N ALA A 76 -7.80 17.27 -8.88
CA ALA A 76 -7.09 16.01 -9.04
C ALA A 76 -6.98 15.29 -7.70
N ILE A 77 -6.89 13.97 -7.74
CA ILE A 77 -6.71 13.12 -6.56
C ILE A 77 -5.34 12.46 -6.67
N PHE A 78 -4.55 12.53 -5.60
CA PHE A 78 -3.25 11.87 -5.52
C PHE A 78 -3.33 10.77 -4.46
N ILE A 79 -3.04 9.53 -4.84
CA ILE A 79 -3.04 8.36 -3.96
C ILE A 79 -1.62 7.82 -3.88
N PHE A 80 -1.07 7.79 -2.68
CA PHE A 80 0.25 7.24 -2.38
C PHE A 80 0.10 5.92 -1.64
N ILE A 81 0.67 4.85 -2.20
CA ILE A 81 0.66 3.51 -1.58
C ILE A 81 2.08 3.20 -1.11
N SER A 82 2.22 2.89 0.17
CA SER A 82 3.50 2.59 0.81
C SER A 82 3.37 1.50 1.86
N ASN A 83 4.46 0.76 2.08
CA ASN A 83 4.57 -0.17 3.22
C ASN A 83 5.19 0.48 4.47
N THR A 84 5.57 1.76 4.39
CA THR A 84 6.14 2.50 5.52
C THR A 84 5.16 2.55 6.71
N GLY A 85 5.69 2.38 7.92
CA GLY A 85 4.88 2.27 9.14
C GLY A 85 4.23 0.91 9.34
N GLY A 86 4.32 -0.01 8.37
CA GLY A 86 3.70 -1.33 8.43
C GLY A 86 4.14 -2.16 9.64
N LYS A 87 5.42 -2.07 10.02
CA LYS A 87 5.93 -2.75 11.23
C LYS A 87 5.24 -2.25 12.49
N LYS A 88 5.07 -0.93 12.63
CA LYS A 88 4.42 -0.32 13.80
C LYS A 88 2.92 -0.61 13.86
N ILE A 89 2.25 -0.63 12.70
CA ILE A 89 0.86 -1.07 12.62
C ILE A 89 0.73 -2.52 13.09
N ASN A 90 1.62 -3.41 12.64
CA ASN A 90 1.58 -4.82 13.03
C ASN A 90 1.81 -5.01 14.54
N GLU A 91 2.77 -4.28 15.12
CA GLU A 91 3.05 -4.28 16.56
C GLU A 91 1.81 -3.83 17.37
N GLU A 92 1.15 -2.74 16.96
CA GLU A 92 -0.04 -2.23 17.68
C GLU A 92 -1.23 -3.18 17.56
N VAL A 93 -1.47 -3.73 16.37
CA VAL A 93 -2.57 -4.69 16.15
C VAL A 93 -2.35 -5.95 16.97
N TYR A 94 -1.13 -6.47 16.99
CA TYR A 94 -0.82 -7.64 17.80
C TYR A 94 -0.98 -7.38 19.29
N LYS A 95 -0.56 -6.20 19.77
CA LYS A 95 -0.77 -5.80 21.16
C LYS A 95 -2.25 -5.86 21.54
N TYR A 96 -3.13 -5.26 20.72
CA TYR A 96 -4.59 -5.35 20.94
C TYR A 96 -5.08 -6.79 21.04
N LEU A 97 -4.68 -7.64 20.08
CA LEU A 97 -5.10 -9.04 20.07
C LEU A 97 -4.55 -9.83 21.27
N SER A 98 -3.30 -9.57 21.67
CA SER A 98 -2.67 -10.23 22.83
C SER A 98 -3.29 -9.83 24.17
N GLU A 99 -3.88 -8.64 24.25
CA GLU A 99 -4.66 -8.17 25.39
C GLU A 99 -6.12 -8.69 25.38
N GLY A 100 -6.49 -9.52 24.40
CA GLY A 100 -7.85 -10.03 24.23
C GLY A 100 -8.85 -9.00 23.69
N LYS A 101 -8.37 -7.84 23.21
CA LYS A 101 -9.21 -6.83 22.55
C LYS A 101 -9.52 -7.25 21.12
N LYS A 102 -10.57 -6.68 20.56
CA LYS A 102 -10.92 -6.93 19.17
C LYS A 102 -10.11 -6.03 18.25
N ARG A 103 -9.84 -6.53 17.05
CA ARG A 103 -9.25 -5.74 15.97
C ARG A 103 -10.09 -4.50 15.65
N GLU A 104 -11.41 -4.66 15.72
CA GLU A 104 -12.39 -3.61 15.43
C GLU A 104 -12.43 -2.52 16.50
N ASP A 105 -11.77 -2.71 17.64
CA ASP A 105 -11.64 -1.70 18.70
C ASP A 105 -10.52 -0.69 18.38
N ILE A 106 -9.68 -0.94 17.36
CA ILE A 106 -8.59 -0.04 16.96
C ILE A 106 -9.18 1.17 16.24
N THR A 107 -8.88 2.36 16.75
CA THR A 107 -9.37 3.63 16.20
C THR A 107 -8.38 4.25 15.22
N TYR A 108 -8.85 5.25 14.47
CA TYR A 108 -7.99 6.05 13.59
C TYR A 108 -6.82 6.69 14.34
N GLY A 109 -7.10 7.30 15.50
CA GLY A 109 -6.10 8.02 16.30
C GLY A 109 -5.00 7.13 16.83
N ASP A 110 -5.28 5.85 17.08
CA ASP A 110 -4.28 4.86 17.51
C ASP A 110 -3.19 4.65 16.44
N LEU A 111 -3.55 4.81 15.17
CA LEU A 111 -2.70 4.46 14.02
C LEU A 111 -2.15 5.68 13.29
N GLU A 112 -2.89 6.78 13.24
CA GLU A 112 -2.51 8.00 12.50
C GLU A 112 -1.11 8.47 12.91
N SER A 113 -0.85 8.56 14.23
CA SER A 113 0.46 8.97 14.75
C SER A 113 1.58 7.96 14.43
N LEU A 114 1.26 6.67 14.32
CA LEU A 114 2.23 5.64 13.94
C LEU A 114 2.59 5.76 12.46
N VAL A 115 1.59 5.96 11.60
CA VAL A 115 1.79 6.10 10.15
C VAL A 115 2.52 7.39 9.81
N SER A 116 2.08 8.53 10.36
CA SER A 116 2.72 9.82 10.11
C SER A 116 4.19 9.83 10.52
N ARG A 117 4.51 9.30 11.72
CA ARG A 117 5.90 9.16 12.17
C ARG A 117 6.69 8.15 11.36
N GLY A 118 6.07 7.03 10.94
CA GLY A 118 6.71 6.06 10.05
C GLY A 118 7.11 6.72 8.74
N ALA A 119 6.18 7.41 8.09
CA ALA A 119 6.37 8.11 6.82
C ALA A 119 7.49 9.17 6.89
N PHE A 120 7.63 9.84 8.04
CA PHE A 120 8.67 10.85 8.23
C PHE A 120 10.06 10.26 8.55
N ASN A 121 10.13 9.14 9.30
CA ASN A 121 11.37 8.66 9.91
C ASN A 121 11.97 7.40 9.25
N GLU A 122 11.15 6.49 8.73
CA GLU A 122 11.65 5.24 8.14
C GLU A 122 12.40 5.51 6.84
N GLU A 123 13.46 4.74 6.56
CA GLU A 123 14.19 4.87 5.29
C GLU A 123 13.27 4.60 4.09
N GLY A 124 13.34 5.47 3.09
CA GLY A 124 12.54 5.38 1.89
C GLY A 124 12.29 6.75 1.26
N GLY A 125 11.51 6.76 0.19
CA GLY A 125 11.20 7.96 -0.57
C GLY A 125 10.47 9.05 0.22
N LEU A 126 9.65 8.67 1.20
CA LEU A 126 8.88 9.62 2.01
C LEU A 126 9.72 10.30 3.10
N LYS A 127 10.84 9.68 3.50
CA LYS A 127 11.68 10.14 4.60
C LYS A 127 12.19 11.55 4.34
N LYS A 128 11.78 12.51 5.19
CA LYS A 128 12.14 13.93 5.06
C LYS A 128 11.90 14.49 3.64
N SER A 129 10.95 13.91 2.91
CA SER A 129 10.53 14.46 1.62
C SER A 129 9.76 15.76 1.85
N ASN A 130 9.73 16.64 0.85
CA ASN A 130 8.94 17.87 0.97
C ASN A 130 7.44 17.58 1.16
N ILE A 131 6.93 16.44 0.72
CA ILE A 131 5.53 16.06 0.96
C ILE A 131 5.27 15.93 2.46
N MET A 132 6.18 15.28 3.18
CA MET A 132 6.05 15.06 4.62
C MET A 132 6.41 16.31 5.43
N GLU A 133 7.47 17.04 5.04
CA GLU A 133 7.91 18.26 5.74
C GLU A 133 6.86 19.37 5.69
N TYR A 134 6.14 19.51 4.57
CA TYR A 134 5.10 20.53 4.38
C TYR A 134 3.70 20.00 4.68
N GLN A 135 3.58 18.78 5.23
CA GLN A 135 2.30 18.16 5.61
C GLN A 135 1.25 18.17 4.47
N LEU A 136 1.68 17.83 3.25
CA LEU A 136 0.84 17.88 2.04
C LEU A 136 -0.09 16.66 1.88
N VAL A 137 -0.22 15.84 2.93
CA VAL A 137 -1.08 14.64 2.94
C VAL A 137 -2.33 14.96 3.74
N ASP A 138 -3.49 14.92 3.08
CA ASP A 138 -4.78 15.20 3.73
C ASP A 138 -5.19 14.10 4.71
N TYR A 139 -5.00 12.83 4.32
CA TYR A 139 -5.41 11.67 5.12
C TYR A 139 -4.40 10.53 5.00
N TYR A 140 -4.05 9.94 6.14
CA TYR A 140 -3.35 8.66 6.21
C TYR A 140 -4.36 7.54 6.34
N ILE A 141 -4.33 6.53 5.45
CA ILE A 141 -5.27 5.39 5.51
C ILE A 141 -4.48 4.12 5.85
N PRO A 142 -4.44 3.70 7.13
CA PRO A 142 -3.70 2.51 7.53
C PRO A 142 -4.41 1.23 7.07
N PHE A 143 -3.64 0.28 6.54
CA PHE A 143 -4.10 -1.07 6.24
C PHE A 143 -3.59 -2.04 7.30
N LEU A 144 -4.52 -2.67 8.00
CA LEU A 144 -4.19 -3.58 9.10
C LEU A 144 -3.81 -4.99 8.58
N PRO A 145 -2.84 -5.68 9.20
CA PRO A 145 -2.42 -7.03 8.82
C PRO A 145 -3.57 -8.02 8.89
N LEU A 146 -3.57 -9.04 8.05
CA LEU A 146 -4.68 -9.98 7.97
C LEU A 146 -4.53 -11.11 8.98
N GLU A 147 -5.48 -11.23 9.90
CA GLU A 147 -5.65 -12.46 10.71
C GLU A 147 -6.01 -13.67 9.84
N ARG A 148 -5.79 -14.87 10.40
CA ARG A 148 -6.13 -16.16 9.77
C ARG A 148 -7.56 -16.24 9.20
N LYS A 149 -8.54 -15.70 9.92
CA LYS A 149 -9.96 -15.64 9.47
C LYS A 149 -10.12 -14.86 8.16
N HIS A 150 -9.37 -13.77 7.97
CA HIS A 150 -9.44 -12.96 6.76
C HIS A 150 -8.77 -13.67 5.57
N VAL A 151 -7.66 -14.37 5.82
CA VAL A 151 -6.99 -15.15 4.78
C VAL A 151 -7.88 -16.31 4.33
N ARG A 152 -8.61 -16.94 5.25
CA ARG A 152 -9.65 -17.92 4.91
C ARG A 152 -10.69 -17.32 3.96
N MET A 153 -11.22 -16.13 4.27
CA MET A 153 -12.18 -15.44 3.40
C MET A 153 -11.61 -15.18 2.00
N CYS A 154 -10.31 -14.86 1.88
CA CYS A 154 -9.65 -14.72 0.60
C CYS A 154 -9.57 -16.04 -0.18
N ILE A 155 -9.21 -17.15 0.48
CA ILE A 155 -9.16 -18.49 -0.14
C ILE A 155 -10.55 -18.90 -0.64
N GLU A 156 -11.57 -18.76 0.20
CA GLU A 156 -12.95 -19.08 -0.16
C GLU A 156 -13.46 -18.20 -1.30
N LYS A 157 -13.06 -16.92 -1.34
CA LYS A 157 -13.39 -16.03 -2.46
C LYS A 157 -12.70 -16.47 -3.74
N GLU A 158 -11.41 -16.78 -3.69
CA GLU A 158 -10.65 -17.24 -4.85
C GLU A 158 -11.24 -18.52 -5.44
N LEU A 159 -11.57 -19.51 -4.60
CA LEU A 159 -12.21 -20.76 -5.02
C LEU A 159 -13.55 -20.48 -5.72
N ARG A 160 -14.39 -19.60 -5.15
CA ARG A 160 -15.65 -19.18 -5.77
C ARG A 160 -15.44 -18.48 -7.11
N ASP A 161 -14.48 -17.58 -7.20
CA ASP A 161 -14.16 -16.85 -8.43
C ASP A 161 -13.64 -17.80 -9.54
N ARG A 162 -13.03 -18.93 -9.16
CA ARG A 162 -12.59 -20.02 -10.05
C ARG A 162 -13.65 -21.10 -10.32
N ASN A 163 -14.80 -21.04 -9.64
CA ASN A 163 -15.81 -22.09 -9.65
C ASN A 163 -15.25 -23.47 -9.20
N GLU A 164 -14.26 -23.45 -8.31
CA GLU A 164 -13.61 -24.60 -7.71
C GLU A 164 -14.12 -24.79 -6.27
N HIS A 165 -14.04 -26.02 -5.77
CA HIS A 165 -14.40 -26.35 -4.39
C HIS A 165 -13.31 -27.21 -3.81
N LEU A 166 -12.87 -26.88 -2.59
CA LEU A 166 -11.96 -27.73 -1.82
C LEU A 166 -12.67 -28.15 -0.53
N PRO A 167 -12.43 -29.39 -0.05
CA PRO A 167 -12.94 -29.80 1.24
C PRO A 167 -12.30 -28.97 2.35
N GLU A 168 -13.01 -28.87 3.47
CA GLU A 168 -12.59 -28.08 4.63
C GLU A 168 -11.18 -28.43 5.13
N SER A 169 -10.81 -29.72 5.07
CA SER A 169 -9.47 -30.20 5.42
C SER A 169 -8.38 -29.56 4.57
N LYS A 170 -8.60 -29.40 3.26
CA LYS A 170 -7.65 -28.78 2.33
C LYS A 170 -7.53 -27.28 2.54
N ILE A 171 -8.63 -26.60 2.84
CA ILE A 171 -8.60 -25.18 3.23
C ILE A 171 -7.75 -24.99 4.50
N ILE A 172 -7.91 -25.88 5.49
CA ILE A 172 -7.12 -25.86 6.72
C ILE A 172 -5.63 -26.15 6.44
N GLU A 173 -5.31 -27.11 5.58
CA GLU A 173 -3.94 -27.41 5.13
C GLU A 173 -3.28 -26.17 4.49
N ILE A 174 -3.98 -25.51 3.56
CA ILE A 174 -3.50 -24.26 2.95
C ILE A 174 -3.25 -23.21 4.02
N LEU A 175 -4.21 -22.96 4.90
CA LEU A 175 -4.06 -21.97 5.97
C LEU A 175 -2.89 -22.29 6.90
N ASN A 176 -2.60 -23.56 7.18
CA ASN A 176 -1.49 -24.00 8.03
C ASN A 176 -0.13 -23.89 7.34
N SER A 177 -0.09 -23.95 6.00
CA SER A 177 1.15 -23.79 5.23
C SER A 177 1.65 -22.34 5.16
N LEU A 178 0.84 -21.37 5.60
CA LEU A 178 1.19 -19.96 5.59
C LEU A 178 1.98 -19.57 6.85
N ILE A 179 2.79 -18.51 6.72
CA ILE A 179 3.61 -17.98 7.82
C ILE A 179 2.79 -16.93 8.58
N TYR A 180 2.76 -17.07 9.91
CA TYR A 180 2.12 -16.13 10.82
C TYR A 180 3.16 -15.50 11.76
N TRP A 181 2.94 -14.23 12.09
CA TRP A 181 3.76 -13.42 13.00
C TRP A 181 3.04 -13.30 14.36
N PRO A 182 3.75 -13.30 15.50
CA PRO A 182 5.22 -13.15 15.65
C PRO A 182 6.04 -14.42 15.42
N ASP A 183 5.49 -15.59 15.68
CA ASP A 183 6.18 -16.87 15.60
C ASP A 183 5.19 -18.01 15.25
N GLU A 184 5.70 -19.22 15.05
CA GLU A 184 4.87 -20.38 14.65
C GLU A 184 3.85 -20.81 15.71
N THR A 185 4.07 -20.48 16.98
CA THR A 185 3.22 -20.94 18.10
C THR A 185 2.16 -19.90 18.48
N ASN A 186 2.51 -18.61 18.47
CA ASN A 186 1.66 -17.49 18.87
C ASN A 186 1.17 -16.66 17.67
N GLY A 187 1.51 -17.09 16.45
CA GLY A 187 1.24 -16.34 15.23
C GLY A 187 -0.24 -16.18 14.93
N THR A 188 -0.73 -14.95 14.96
CA THR A 188 -2.14 -14.62 14.64
C THR A 188 -2.28 -13.81 13.35
N LEU A 189 -1.21 -13.15 12.92
CA LEU A 189 -1.19 -12.23 11.78
C LEU A 189 -0.44 -12.86 10.60
N CYS A 190 -1.08 -13.03 9.45
CA CYS A 190 -0.46 -13.62 8.27
C CYS A 190 0.53 -12.66 7.63
N VAL A 191 1.79 -13.10 7.47
CA VAL A 191 2.89 -12.27 6.93
C VAL A 191 2.65 -11.90 5.47
N SER A 192 2.15 -12.83 4.66
CA SER A 192 1.88 -12.61 3.24
C SER A 192 0.49 -12.06 2.95
N GLY A 193 -0.38 -11.96 3.96
CA GLY A 193 -1.79 -11.66 3.77
C GLY A 193 -2.43 -12.57 2.71
N CYS A 194 -3.08 -11.97 1.73
CA CYS A 194 -3.76 -12.71 0.66
C CYS A 194 -2.93 -12.86 -0.63
N LYS A 195 -1.59 -12.72 -0.57
CA LYS A 195 -0.73 -12.67 -1.77
C LYS A 195 -0.23 -14.03 -2.27
N THR A 196 -0.02 -15.01 -1.39
CA THR A 196 0.79 -16.21 -1.72
C THR A 196 0.02 -17.52 -1.75
N PHE A 197 -1.22 -17.57 -1.26
CA PHE A 197 -1.95 -18.84 -1.13
C PHE A 197 -2.40 -19.43 -2.48
N ASN A 198 -2.46 -18.65 -3.56
CA ASN A 198 -2.91 -19.15 -4.88
C ASN A 198 -2.11 -20.35 -5.35
N LYS A 199 -0.79 -20.35 -5.15
CA LYS A 199 0.07 -21.51 -5.48
C LYS A 199 -0.30 -22.77 -4.70
N HIS A 200 -0.82 -22.60 -3.48
CA HIS A 200 -1.26 -23.72 -2.65
C HIS A 200 -2.63 -24.24 -3.09
N ILE A 201 -3.54 -23.35 -3.53
CA ILE A 201 -4.80 -23.77 -4.18
C ILE A 201 -4.49 -24.60 -5.42
N ASP A 202 -3.63 -24.09 -6.31
CA ASP A 202 -3.27 -24.77 -7.56
C ASP A 202 -2.77 -26.21 -7.31
N MET A 203 -1.91 -26.41 -6.30
CA MET A 203 -1.42 -27.74 -5.94
C MET A 203 -2.54 -28.70 -5.53
N HIS A 204 -3.50 -28.25 -4.72
CA HIS A 204 -4.54 -29.13 -4.19
C HIS A 204 -5.69 -29.38 -5.15
N VAL A 205 -5.98 -28.46 -6.07
CA VAL A 205 -7.02 -28.64 -7.09
C VAL A 205 -6.55 -29.63 -8.17
N ILE A 206 -5.25 -29.64 -8.50
CA ILE A 206 -4.68 -30.62 -9.44
C ILE A 206 -4.72 -32.04 -8.87
N ASP A 207 -4.57 -32.20 -7.54
CA ASP A 207 -4.64 -33.51 -6.87
C ASP A 207 -6.06 -34.14 -6.87
N GLU A 208 -7.10 -33.39 -7.22
CA GLU A 208 -8.49 -33.87 -7.32
C GLU A 208 -8.95 -34.23 -8.76
N LEU A 209 -8.06 -34.09 -9.77
CA LEU A 209 -8.26 -34.49 -11.17
C LEU A 209 -7.62 -35.84 -11.48
#